data_AF-A0A2N2PTI0-F1
#
_entry.id   AF-A0A2N2PTI0-F1
#
_cell.length_a   1.000
_cell.length_b   1.000
_cell.length_c   1.000
_cell.angle_alpha   90.00
_cell.angle_beta   90.00
_cell.angle_gamma   90.00
#
_symmetry.space_group_name_H-M   'P 1'
#
loop_
_entity.id
_entity.type
_entity.pdbx_description
1 polymer ?
#
loop_
_entity_poly.entity_id
_entity_poly.type
_entity_poly.pdbx_seq_one_letter_code
_entity_poly.pdbx_strand_id
1 'polypeptide(L)'
;MKKQNQHASRYYLLTLGCPKNTVDSEGMAMLLGEAGYHGTAVPEDADVLIVNTCGFLAAAEEESLAALRELADGKRQGQALIAAGCMAQRAGERIVREVPGVDGLLSTRRWMEIVPLVRGLRGGKEGRRFERYTLLGDPEHPLLDPTPRPPVLAGSAYLKISDGCNAPCAFCAIPGIKGKLRSRPQDAVVAEAQALVAGGAHEIILIAQDTTDYGRDLGQADGLPGLMQAILDGVPELRWLRLMYAYPGHVSQRLIDVMASDPRVCHYLDIPLQHGHPAVLRRMFRPSNVDKLLDTFAAMRTAMPDMAFRSTFIVGLPGETDAEFNGLLAFLEQIQFDKVGVFTFSPEPGTPAAEMPDQAPEAVKTGRYERAMALQQRISLARNQAQVGRVLDVLVEGNCVLSDGKGPVTLARSYRDAPEVDGLVVIPGELPVGGMARVRITGAMEYDLMGERVVKQRVTSNHYSLLNHSIVPVHHFAPGRVTPRTARQVRLMLTHDLRRAQLDEELRTQRQQHQVVDLAY
;
A
#
# COMPACT_ATOMS: atom_id res chain seq x y z
N MET A 1 -21.92 -26.01 42.96
CA MET A 1 -20.89 -25.53 42.02
C MET A 1 -21.47 -24.39 41.21
N LYS A 2 -21.15 -23.14 41.55
CA LYS A 2 -21.58 -21.97 40.78
C LYS A 2 -20.73 -21.90 39.52
N LYS A 3 -21.36 -21.97 38.33
CA LYS A 3 -20.72 -21.59 37.07
C LYS A 3 -20.22 -20.16 37.24
N GLN A 4 -18.91 -19.96 37.31
CA GLN A 4 -18.34 -18.63 37.14
C GLN A 4 -18.69 -18.20 35.73
N ASN A 5 -19.49 -17.14 35.61
CA ASN A 5 -19.68 -16.41 34.36
C ASN A 5 -18.29 -15.98 33.89
N GLN A 6 -17.71 -16.72 32.94
CA GLN A 6 -16.55 -16.24 32.19
C GLN A 6 -17.07 -15.09 31.35
N HIS A 7 -16.86 -13.87 31.81
CA HIS A 7 -17.05 -12.69 31.00
C HIS A 7 -16.21 -12.90 29.73
N ALA A 8 -16.87 -12.94 28.57
CA ALA A 8 -16.20 -13.11 27.29
C ALA A 8 -15.16 -11.99 27.17
N SER A 9 -13.88 -12.35 27.18
CA SER A 9 -12.82 -11.36 27.36
C SER A 9 -12.65 -10.57 26.07
N ARG A 10 -12.69 -9.24 26.16
CA ARG A 10 -12.66 -8.36 25.00
C ARG A 10 -11.25 -7.85 24.74
N TYR A 11 -10.89 -7.61 23.48
CA TYR A 11 -9.63 -6.95 23.13
C TYR A 11 -9.87 -5.75 22.21
N TYR A 12 -9.06 -4.71 22.39
CA TYR A 12 -8.94 -3.58 21.49
C TYR A 12 -7.57 -3.67 20.82
N LEU A 13 -7.53 -3.56 19.49
CA LEU A 13 -6.30 -3.65 18.70
C LEU A 13 -6.19 -2.40 17.82
N LEU A 14 -5.20 -1.57 18.11
CA LEU A 14 -4.79 -0.44 17.29
C LEU A 14 -3.58 -0.84 16.44
N THR A 15 -3.69 -0.68 15.13
CA THR A 15 -2.59 -0.95 14.20
C THR A 15 -2.03 0.35 13.68
N LEU A 16 -0.73 0.56 13.86
CA LEU A 16 0.01 1.71 13.36
C LEU A 16 1.11 1.24 12.39
N GLY A 17 1.55 2.14 11.51
CA GLY A 17 2.64 1.87 10.57
C GLY A 17 2.14 1.37 9.22
N CYS A 18 2.71 0.26 8.74
CA CYS A 18 2.63 -0.14 7.33
C CYS A 18 1.78 -1.40 7.09
N PRO A 19 1.47 -1.76 5.83
CA PRO A 19 0.71 -2.97 5.48
C PRO A 19 1.25 -4.28 6.10
N LYS A 20 2.56 -4.35 6.39
CA LYS A 20 3.18 -5.51 7.04
C LYS A 20 2.70 -5.66 8.49
N ASN A 21 2.50 -4.55 9.19
CA ASN A 21 1.90 -4.53 10.52
C ASN A 21 0.41 -4.90 10.46
N THR A 22 -0.32 -4.50 9.40
CA THR A 22 -1.72 -4.91 9.19
C THR A 22 -1.85 -6.44 9.10
N VAL A 23 -0.98 -7.10 8.33
CA VAL A 23 -0.95 -8.57 8.26
C VAL A 23 -0.71 -9.20 9.64
N ASP A 24 0.24 -8.67 10.41
CA ASP A 24 0.55 -9.18 11.75
C ASP A 24 -0.62 -8.96 12.73
N SER A 25 -1.31 -7.81 12.64
CA SER A 25 -2.49 -7.49 13.43
C SER A 25 -3.69 -8.37 13.11
N GLU A 26 -3.95 -8.65 11.84
CA GLU A 26 -5.00 -9.58 11.41
C GLU A 26 -4.74 -11.00 11.93
N GLY A 27 -3.49 -11.45 11.87
CA GLY A 27 -3.07 -12.72 12.48
C GLY A 27 -3.31 -12.76 13.98
N MET A 28 -2.91 -11.70 14.72
CA MET A 28 -3.18 -11.60 16.15
C MET A 28 -4.67 -11.63 16.47
N ALA A 29 -5.50 -10.91 15.71
CA ALA A 29 -6.95 -10.87 15.89
C ALA A 29 -7.59 -12.25 15.72
N MET A 30 -7.16 -13.02 14.71
CA MET A 30 -7.67 -14.37 14.47
C MET A 30 -7.29 -15.34 15.59
N LEU A 31 -6.03 -15.34 16.03
CA LEU A 31 -5.57 -16.20 17.14
C LEU A 31 -6.32 -15.87 18.44
N LEU A 32 -6.57 -14.59 18.72
CA LEU A 32 -7.36 -14.16 19.87
C LEU A 32 -8.81 -14.63 19.75
N GLY A 33 -9.41 -14.53 18.56
CA GLY A 33 -10.76 -15.05 18.27
C GLY A 33 -10.88 -16.55 18.52
N GLU A 34 -9.94 -17.36 18.01
CA GLU A 34 -9.87 -18.80 18.23
C GLU A 34 -9.71 -19.16 19.71
N ALA A 35 -9.01 -18.30 20.47
CA ALA A 35 -8.85 -18.43 21.92
C ALA A 35 -10.07 -17.95 22.74
N GLY A 36 -11.14 -17.48 22.09
CA GLY A 36 -12.39 -17.04 22.72
C GLY A 36 -12.42 -15.57 23.16
N TYR A 37 -11.51 -14.74 22.65
CA TYR A 37 -11.54 -13.29 22.86
C TYR A 37 -12.35 -12.61 21.75
N HIS A 38 -13.00 -11.49 22.07
CA HIS A 38 -13.80 -10.74 21.10
C HIS A 38 -13.29 -9.32 20.89
N GLY A 39 -13.15 -8.92 19.63
CA GLY A 39 -12.74 -7.56 19.28
C GLY A 39 -13.75 -6.50 19.72
N THR A 40 -13.26 -5.34 20.12
CA THR A 40 -14.06 -4.14 20.39
C THR A 40 -13.42 -2.91 19.75
N ALA A 41 -14.23 -1.98 19.26
CA ALA A 41 -13.78 -0.69 18.76
C ALA A 41 -13.59 0.35 19.87
N VAL A 42 -14.07 0.04 21.08
CA VAL A 42 -14.06 0.93 22.24
C VAL A 42 -12.98 0.42 23.22
N PRO A 43 -11.88 1.15 23.45
CA PRO A 43 -10.84 0.77 24.41
C PRO A 43 -11.38 0.55 25.84
N GLU A 44 -12.40 1.31 26.22
CA GLU A 44 -13.05 1.28 27.52
C GLU A 44 -13.84 -0.02 27.77
N ASP A 45 -14.05 -0.82 26.73
CA ASP A 45 -14.78 -2.07 26.80
C ASP A 45 -13.84 -3.30 26.84
N ALA A 46 -12.57 -3.10 26.53
CA ALA A 46 -11.61 -4.20 26.38
C ALA A 46 -11.04 -4.65 27.72
N ASP A 47 -10.69 -5.93 27.84
CA ASP A 47 -9.82 -6.45 28.90
C ASP A 47 -8.33 -6.38 28.52
N VAL A 48 -8.05 -6.36 27.21
CA VAL A 48 -6.71 -6.35 26.64
C VAL A 48 -6.63 -5.24 25.60
N LEU A 49 -5.71 -4.32 25.78
CA LEU A 49 -5.37 -3.26 24.84
C LEU A 49 -4.08 -3.67 24.13
N ILE A 50 -4.07 -3.66 22.80
CA ILE A 50 -2.91 -4.02 21.98
C ILE A 50 -2.65 -2.87 21.03
N VAL A 51 -1.42 -2.38 20.99
CA VAL A 51 -0.97 -1.42 19.98
C VAL A 51 0.14 -2.07 19.17
N ASN A 52 -0.12 -2.36 17.89
CA ASN A 52 0.91 -2.80 16.96
C ASN A 52 1.67 -1.56 16.44
N THR A 53 2.82 -1.30 17.04
CA THR A 53 3.60 -0.06 16.93
C THR A 53 4.49 -0.03 15.68
N CYS A 54 4.72 1.19 15.18
CA CYS A 54 5.72 1.46 14.17
C CYS A 54 6.98 2.05 14.82
N GLY A 55 8.15 1.59 14.40
CA GLY A 55 9.44 2.03 14.94
C GLY A 55 10.47 2.34 13.87
N PHE A 56 10.01 2.65 12.65
CA PHE A 56 10.89 2.85 11.50
C PHE A 56 11.43 4.28 11.42
N LEU A 57 10.57 5.29 11.57
CA LEU A 57 10.97 6.70 11.66
C LEU A 57 10.65 7.28 13.03
N ALA A 58 11.42 8.32 13.41
CA ALA A 58 11.19 9.07 14.64
C ALA A 58 9.73 9.59 14.79
N ALA A 59 9.13 10.11 13.72
CA ALA A 59 7.74 10.60 13.78
C ALA A 59 6.72 9.48 14.09
N ALA A 60 6.93 8.28 13.51
CA ALA A 60 6.08 7.13 13.76
C ALA A 60 6.31 6.50 15.15
N GLU A 61 7.53 6.63 15.69
CA GLU A 61 7.83 6.29 17.09
C GLU A 61 7.08 7.21 18.06
N GLU A 62 7.07 8.53 17.81
CA GLU A 62 6.33 9.48 18.64
C GLU A 62 4.82 9.26 18.58
N GLU A 63 4.26 8.98 17.40
CA GLU A 63 2.85 8.57 17.24
C GLU A 63 2.55 7.30 18.06
N SER A 64 3.40 6.29 17.96
CA SER A 64 3.25 5.03 18.70
C SER A 64 3.30 5.24 20.21
N LEU A 65 4.20 6.10 20.70
CA LEU A 65 4.26 6.47 22.12
C LEU A 65 3.05 7.27 22.56
N ALA A 66 2.57 8.22 21.76
CA ALA A 66 1.39 9.00 22.07
C ALA A 66 0.16 8.11 22.24
N ALA A 67 -0.08 7.19 21.30
CA ALA A 67 -1.18 6.23 21.39
C ALA A 67 -1.07 5.31 22.62
N LEU A 68 0.14 4.83 22.92
CA LEU A 68 0.38 4.03 24.12
C LEU A 68 0.13 4.81 25.42
N ARG A 69 0.53 6.09 25.47
CA ARG A 69 0.28 6.96 26.64
C ARG A 69 -1.20 7.22 26.84
N GLU A 70 -1.93 7.56 25.77
CA GLU A 70 -3.38 7.77 25.82
C GLU A 70 -4.12 6.55 26.38
N LEU A 71 -3.79 5.36 25.88
CA LEU A 71 -4.40 4.12 26.37
C LEU A 71 -3.95 3.76 27.79
N ALA A 72 -2.70 4.08 28.17
CA ALA A 72 -2.20 3.88 29.52
C ALA A 72 -2.91 4.79 30.54
N ASP A 73 -3.15 6.05 30.18
CA ASP A 73 -3.82 7.04 31.03
C ASP A 73 -5.30 6.70 31.23
N GLY A 74 -5.96 6.18 30.19
CA GLY A 74 -7.37 5.71 30.23
C GLY A 74 -7.56 4.29 30.80
N LYS A 75 -6.48 3.61 31.19
CA LYS A 75 -6.50 2.18 31.55
C LYS A 75 -7.24 1.92 32.86
N ARG A 76 -8.26 1.05 32.82
CA ARG A 76 -9.00 0.57 33.99
C ARG A 76 -8.25 -0.50 34.78
N GLN A 77 -8.50 -0.56 36.08
CA GLN A 77 -8.08 -1.68 36.92
C GLN A 77 -8.73 -2.97 36.40
N GLY A 78 -7.94 -3.86 35.81
CA GLY A 78 -8.53 -4.92 34.97
C GLY A 78 -7.71 -5.19 33.73
N GLN A 79 -7.39 -4.09 33.05
CA GLN A 79 -6.88 -4.13 31.70
C GLN A 79 -5.39 -4.46 31.65
N ALA A 80 -4.99 -5.15 30.59
CA ALA A 80 -3.60 -5.30 30.18
C ALA A 80 -3.34 -4.44 28.94
N LEU A 81 -2.21 -3.74 28.87
CA LEU A 81 -1.75 -2.97 27.70
C LEU A 81 -0.48 -3.60 27.14
N ILE A 82 -0.52 -3.98 25.87
CA ILE A 82 0.56 -4.65 25.16
C ILE A 82 1.03 -3.75 24.01
N ALA A 83 2.33 -3.48 23.96
CA ALA A 83 2.95 -2.90 22.77
C ALA A 83 3.56 -4.02 21.92
N ALA A 84 3.10 -4.16 20.68
CA ALA A 84 3.60 -5.12 19.71
C ALA A 84 4.35 -4.41 18.57
N GLY A 85 5.09 -5.15 17.73
CA GLY A 85 5.60 -4.64 16.45
C GLY A 85 7.01 -4.02 16.50
N CYS A 86 7.28 -3.12 15.55
CA CYS A 86 8.62 -2.61 15.26
C CYS A 86 9.22 -1.79 16.41
N MET A 87 8.43 -0.91 17.03
CA MET A 87 8.92 -0.10 18.14
C MET A 87 9.14 -0.93 19.40
N ALA A 88 8.26 -1.89 19.67
CA ALA A 88 8.44 -2.84 20.77
C ALA A 88 9.77 -3.62 20.62
N GLN A 89 10.12 -4.01 19.39
CA GLN A 89 11.39 -4.69 19.08
C GLN A 89 12.62 -3.77 19.21
N ARG A 90 12.57 -2.57 18.63
CA ARG A 90 13.72 -1.64 18.57
C ARG A 90 13.96 -0.90 19.88
N ALA A 91 12.87 -0.40 20.47
CA ALA A 91 12.86 0.60 21.52
C ALA A 91 12.01 0.17 22.73
N GLY A 92 11.90 -1.14 23.00
CA GLY A 92 11.11 -1.68 24.11
C GLY A 92 11.48 -1.09 25.48
N GLU A 93 12.77 -0.82 25.72
CA GLU A 93 13.20 -0.16 26.97
C GLU A 93 12.70 1.28 27.11
N ARG A 94 12.67 2.00 25.98
CA ARG A 94 12.12 3.36 25.90
C ARG A 94 10.63 3.36 26.22
N ILE A 95 9.87 2.43 25.61
CA ILE A 95 8.43 2.27 25.87
C ILE A 95 8.17 2.04 27.36
N VAL A 96 8.90 1.11 28.00
CA VAL A 96 8.72 0.80 29.43
C VAL A 96 9.04 1.99 30.33
N ARG A 97 10.07 2.78 29.98
CA ARG A 97 10.47 3.96 30.75
C ARG A 97 9.47 5.12 30.57
N GLU A 98 8.99 5.35 29.35
CA GLU A 98 8.16 6.51 29.01
C GLU A 98 6.66 6.25 29.12
N VAL A 99 6.24 4.98 29.15
CA VAL A 99 4.85 4.54 29.31
C VAL A 99 4.77 3.42 30.36
N PRO A 100 4.87 3.73 31.66
CA PRO A 100 4.85 2.72 32.73
C PRO A 100 3.57 1.88 32.81
N GLY A 101 2.49 2.31 32.15
CA GLY A 101 1.21 1.57 32.07
C GLY A 101 1.20 0.39 31.10
N VAL A 102 2.25 0.19 30.30
CA VAL A 102 2.41 -0.99 29.44
C VAL A 102 2.75 -2.21 30.29
N ASP A 103 2.01 -3.31 30.13
CA ASP A 103 2.22 -4.55 30.89
C ASP A 103 3.03 -5.61 30.13
N GLY A 104 3.09 -5.52 28.79
CA GLY A 104 3.76 -6.51 27.95
C GLY A 104 4.31 -5.93 26.65
N LEU A 105 5.36 -6.57 26.13
CA LEU A 105 5.98 -6.25 24.84
C LEU A 105 5.97 -7.50 23.94
N LEU A 106 5.73 -7.31 22.64
CA LEU A 106 5.73 -8.37 21.64
C LEU A 106 6.51 -7.96 20.38
N SER A 107 7.48 -8.75 19.96
CA SER A 107 8.34 -8.42 18.81
C SER A 107 7.66 -8.66 17.46
N THR A 108 8.27 -8.15 16.40
CA THR A 108 7.81 -8.24 15.01
C THR A 108 7.67 -9.67 14.49
N ARG A 109 8.43 -10.63 15.04
CA ARG A 109 8.43 -12.04 14.60
C ARG A 109 7.79 -13.01 15.59
N ARG A 110 7.27 -12.51 16.72
CA ARG A 110 6.64 -13.34 17.76
C ARG A 110 5.19 -12.96 18.01
N TRP A 111 4.56 -12.20 17.10
CA TRP A 111 3.17 -11.79 17.22
C TRP A 111 2.19 -12.98 17.37
N MET A 112 2.54 -14.17 16.87
CA MET A 112 1.75 -15.40 17.04
C MET A 112 1.62 -15.84 18.51
N GLU A 113 2.50 -15.36 19.38
CA GLU A 113 2.48 -15.67 20.81
C GLU A 113 1.58 -14.72 21.61
N ILE A 114 0.74 -13.93 20.93
CA ILE A 114 -0.20 -13.00 21.56
C ILE A 114 -1.12 -13.71 22.57
N VAL A 115 -1.61 -14.91 22.26
CA VAL A 115 -2.51 -15.66 23.16
C VAL A 115 -1.78 -16.13 24.42
N PRO A 116 -0.62 -16.82 24.34
CA PRO A 116 0.23 -17.09 25.51
C PRO A 116 0.54 -15.84 26.34
N LEU A 117 0.94 -14.73 25.72
CA LEU A 117 1.25 -13.47 26.39
C LEU A 117 0.05 -12.94 27.18
N VAL A 118 -1.12 -12.86 26.54
CA VAL A 118 -2.36 -12.40 27.18
C VAL A 118 -2.75 -13.31 28.35
N ARG A 119 -2.59 -14.62 28.21
CA ARG A 119 -2.89 -15.58 29.29
C ARG A 119 -1.93 -15.41 30.47
N GLY A 120 -0.64 -15.18 30.23
CA GLY A 120 0.35 -14.90 31.27
C GLY A 120 0.01 -13.64 32.06
N LEU A 121 -0.22 -12.52 31.36
CA LEU A 121 -0.56 -11.23 31.95
C LEU A 121 -1.86 -11.25 32.78
N ARG A 122 -2.78 -12.17 32.46
CA ARG A 122 -4.08 -12.30 33.14
C ARG A 122 -4.17 -13.50 34.10
N GLY A 123 -3.13 -14.35 34.19
CA GLY A 123 -3.26 -15.75 34.61
C GLY A 123 -2.80 -16.16 36.02
N GLY A 124 -2.34 -15.27 36.89
CA GLY A 124 -1.77 -15.67 38.20
C GLY A 124 -2.52 -15.13 39.43
N LYS A 125 -2.78 -15.98 40.43
CA LYS A 125 -3.30 -15.59 41.78
C LYS A 125 -2.31 -14.73 42.59
N GLU A 126 -1.09 -14.52 42.09
CA GLU A 126 -0.04 -13.72 42.71
C GLU A 126 0.30 -12.49 41.85
N GLY A 127 -0.65 -11.57 41.70
CA GLY A 127 -0.40 -10.23 41.18
C GLY A 127 -0.06 -10.16 39.68
N ARG A 128 -0.46 -9.07 39.05
CA ARG A 128 -0.02 -8.73 37.70
C ARG A 128 1.45 -8.34 37.77
N ARG A 129 2.34 -9.29 37.55
CA ARG A 129 3.75 -8.97 37.34
C ARG A 129 3.87 -8.40 35.93
N PHE A 130 4.61 -7.31 35.75
CA PHE A 130 5.02 -6.86 34.42
C PHE A 130 5.75 -8.03 33.76
N GLU A 131 5.08 -8.71 32.83
CA GLU A 131 5.70 -9.80 32.08
C GLU A 131 6.36 -9.17 30.88
N ARG A 132 7.62 -8.77 31.11
CA ARG A 132 8.63 -8.60 30.08
C ARG A 132 8.90 -9.99 29.52
N TYR A 133 7.94 -10.59 28.82
CA TYR A 133 8.21 -11.85 28.17
C TYR A 133 9.43 -11.62 27.27
N THR A 134 10.42 -12.47 27.47
CA THR A 134 11.75 -12.50 26.85
C THR A 134 11.62 -12.84 25.36
N LEU A 135 10.83 -12.05 24.62
CA LEU A 135 10.49 -12.26 23.21
C LEU A 135 11.11 -11.22 22.28
N LEU A 136 11.99 -10.37 22.80
CA LEU A 136 12.86 -9.55 21.97
C LEU A 136 13.91 -10.49 21.36
N GLY A 137 13.67 -10.90 20.11
CA GLY A 137 14.46 -11.90 19.41
C GLY A 137 13.64 -12.68 18.38
N ASP A 138 14.35 -13.41 17.51
CA ASP A 138 13.74 -14.30 16.53
C ASP A 138 13.12 -15.53 17.23
N PRO A 139 11.95 -16.04 16.77
CA PRO A 139 11.40 -17.28 17.29
C PRO A 139 12.34 -18.46 17.01
N GLU A 140 12.37 -19.45 17.91
CA GLU A 140 13.16 -20.68 17.73
C GLU A 140 12.65 -21.53 16.56
N HIS A 141 11.36 -21.39 16.23
CA HIS A 141 10.72 -22.06 15.10
C HIS A 141 10.34 -21.04 14.01
N PRO A 142 10.69 -21.30 12.74
CA PRO A 142 10.33 -20.42 11.63
C PRO A 142 8.81 -20.29 11.45
N LEU A 143 8.39 -19.26 10.71
CA LEU A 143 7.01 -19.02 10.26
C LEU A 143 6.58 -20.14 9.30
N LEU A 144 6.29 -21.33 9.83
CA LEU A 144 6.00 -22.53 9.05
C LEU A 144 4.52 -22.62 8.66
N ASP A 145 3.63 -22.05 9.48
CA ASP A 145 2.20 -22.20 9.28
C ASP A 145 1.60 -21.04 8.45
N PRO A 146 0.48 -21.30 7.74
CA PRO A 146 -0.34 -20.24 7.17
C PRO A 146 -0.77 -19.25 8.25
N THR A 147 -0.75 -17.95 7.95
CA THR A 147 -1.27 -16.96 8.89
C THR A 147 -2.80 -17.05 8.90
N PRO A 148 -3.45 -17.21 10.06
CA PRO A 148 -4.90 -17.10 10.14
C PRO A 148 -5.35 -15.69 9.73
N ARG A 149 -6.34 -15.56 8.83
CA ARG A 149 -6.81 -14.26 8.30
C ARG A 149 -8.33 -14.09 8.44
N PRO A 150 -8.82 -12.87 8.72
CA PRO A 150 -10.25 -12.58 8.71
C PRO A 150 -10.81 -12.59 7.27
N PRO A 151 -12.15 -12.65 7.10
CA PRO A 151 -12.77 -12.46 5.79
C PRO A 151 -12.40 -11.11 5.16
N VAL A 152 -12.29 -11.08 3.83
CA VAL A 152 -11.80 -9.93 3.06
C VAL A 152 -12.98 -9.14 2.52
N LEU A 153 -13.24 -7.95 3.09
CA LEU A 153 -14.43 -7.16 2.75
C LEU A 153 -14.26 -6.25 1.52
N ALA A 154 -13.08 -5.64 1.34
CA ALA A 154 -12.81 -4.70 0.25
C ALA A 154 -12.24 -5.36 -1.02
N GLY A 155 -12.17 -6.70 -1.04
CA GLY A 155 -11.69 -7.48 -2.18
C GLY A 155 -10.16 -7.50 -2.37
N SER A 156 -9.37 -6.76 -1.59
CA SER A 156 -7.89 -6.82 -1.61
C SER A 156 -7.35 -7.37 -0.31
N ALA A 157 -6.29 -8.18 -0.38
CA ALA A 157 -5.58 -8.67 0.78
C ALA A 157 -4.06 -8.64 0.59
N TYR A 158 -3.35 -8.13 1.59
CA TYR A 158 -1.89 -8.22 1.65
C TYR A 158 -1.44 -9.62 2.08
N LEU A 159 -0.46 -10.18 1.37
CA LEU A 159 0.15 -11.47 1.66
C LEU A 159 1.64 -11.27 1.91
N LYS A 160 2.05 -11.38 3.17
CA LYS A 160 3.46 -11.25 3.57
C LYS A 160 4.22 -12.52 3.22
N ILE A 161 5.19 -12.44 2.32
CA ILE A 161 5.94 -13.62 1.82
C ILE A 161 7.27 -13.86 2.54
N SER A 162 7.84 -12.80 3.12
CA SER A 162 9.07 -12.86 3.91
C SER A 162 9.13 -11.70 4.91
N ASP A 163 10.03 -11.78 5.88
CA ASP A 163 10.35 -10.68 6.79
C ASP A 163 11.87 -10.48 6.95
N GLY A 164 12.26 -9.30 7.43
CA GLY A 164 13.67 -8.87 7.41
C GLY A 164 14.18 -8.55 6.00
N CYS A 165 15.42 -8.09 5.91
CA CYS A 165 16.02 -7.68 4.64
C CYS A 165 17.54 -7.89 4.66
N ASN A 166 18.12 -8.31 3.54
CA ASN A 166 19.58 -8.41 3.38
C ASN A 166 20.20 -7.17 2.72
N ALA A 167 19.38 -6.23 2.23
CA ALA A 167 19.87 -5.05 1.54
C ALA A 167 20.64 -4.12 2.51
N PRO A 168 21.86 -3.69 2.15
CA PRO A 168 22.72 -2.90 3.04
C PRO A 168 22.45 -1.39 2.95
N CYS A 169 21.21 -0.96 2.68
CA CYS A 169 20.88 0.43 2.40
C CYS A 169 21.36 1.38 3.52
N ALA A 170 22.13 2.42 3.16
CA ALA A 170 22.78 3.31 4.13
C ALA A 170 21.80 4.08 5.02
N PHE A 171 20.57 4.30 4.57
CA PHE A 171 19.53 5.06 5.27
C PHE A 171 18.52 4.19 6.03
N CYS A 172 18.57 2.86 5.86
CA CYS A 172 17.49 1.97 6.33
C CYS A 172 17.86 1.29 7.65
N ALA A 173 17.01 1.42 8.67
CA ALA A 173 17.20 0.76 9.96
C ALA A 173 16.63 -0.67 10.02
N ILE A 174 15.90 -1.13 8.99
CA ILE A 174 15.20 -2.42 8.99
C ILE A 174 16.10 -3.62 9.34
N PRO A 175 17.34 -3.75 8.82
CA PRO A 175 18.19 -4.88 9.18
C PRO A 175 18.49 -4.96 10.69
N GLY A 176 18.55 -3.81 11.39
CA GLY A 176 18.71 -3.75 12.85
C GLY A 176 17.42 -4.03 13.62
N ILE A 177 16.25 -3.75 13.04
CA ILE A 177 14.93 -3.92 13.69
C ILE A 177 14.38 -5.32 13.44
N LYS A 178 14.30 -5.74 12.18
CA LYS A 178 13.67 -6.97 11.72
C LYS A 178 14.66 -8.07 11.36
N GLY A 179 15.96 -7.82 11.42
CA GLY A 179 16.99 -8.81 11.11
C GLY A 179 17.14 -9.12 9.62
N LYS A 180 17.93 -10.16 9.33
CA LYS A 180 18.17 -10.69 7.97
C LYS A 180 16.91 -11.31 7.37
N LEU A 181 16.89 -11.47 6.05
CA LEU A 181 15.80 -12.12 5.33
C LEU A 181 15.43 -13.47 5.96
N ARG A 182 14.13 -13.71 6.11
CA ARG A 182 13.51 -14.98 6.40
C ARG A 182 12.30 -15.16 5.49
N SER A 183 12.42 -16.03 4.50
CA SER A 183 11.33 -16.39 3.59
C SER A 183 10.39 -17.39 4.24
N ARG A 184 9.10 -17.24 3.97
CA ARG A 184 8.10 -18.24 4.36
C ARG A 184 8.15 -19.45 3.42
N PRO A 185 7.78 -20.65 3.87
CA PRO A 185 7.62 -21.80 2.98
C PRO A 185 6.58 -21.54 1.88
N GLN A 186 6.87 -21.99 0.67
CA GLN A 186 6.01 -21.74 -0.50
C GLN A 186 4.60 -22.32 -0.33
N ASP A 187 4.49 -23.53 0.21
CA ASP A 187 3.23 -24.21 0.48
C ASP A 187 2.36 -23.44 1.48
N ALA A 188 2.95 -22.92 2.56
CA ALA A 188 2.25 -22.07 3.53
C ALA A 188 1.74 -20.77 2.91
N VAL A 189 2.52 -20.13 2.03
CA VAL A 189 2.11 -18.91 1.32
C VAL A 189 0.98 -19.19 0.33
N VAL A 190 1.05 -20.29 -0.42
CA VAL A 190 -0.01 -20.71 -1.34
C VAL A 190 -1.29 -21.06 -0.59
N ALA A 191 -1.20 -21.78 0.53
CA ALA A 191 -2.36 -22.10 1.37
C ALA A 191 -3.03 -20.84 1.94
N GLU A 192 -2.25 -19.84 2.38
CA GLU A 192 -2.79 -18.55 2.81
C GLU A 192 -3.44 -17.79 1.65
N ALA A 193 -2.85 -17.80 0.46
CA ALA A 193 -3.45 -17.20 -0.74
C ALA A 193 -4.82 -17.84 -1.07
N GLN A 194 -4.92 -19.17 -0.99
CA GLN A 194 -6.18 -19.91 -1.18
C GLN A 194 -7.23 -19.49 -0.14
N ALA A 195 -6.83 -19.41 1.14
CA ALA A 195 -7.72 -19.00 2.22
C ALA A 195 -8.22 -17.55 2.03
N LEU A 196 -7.36 -16.62 1.61
CA LEU A 196 -7.73 -15.23 1.35
C LEU A 196 -8.76 -15.11 0.21
N VAL A 197 -8.56 -15.83 -0.90
CA VAL A 197 -9.52 -15.83 -2.02
C VAL A 197 -10.83 -16.50 -1.62
N ALA A 198 -10.79 -17.61 -0.89
CA ALA A 198 -11.98 -18.23 -0.31
C ALA A 198 -12.72 -17.29 0.66
N GLY A 199 -11.98 -16.41 1.34
CA GLY A 199 -12.49 -15.38 2.23
C GLY A 199 -13.02 -14.12 1.53
N GLY A 200 -12.99 -14.04 0.20
CA GLY A 200 -13.55 -12.92 -0.59
C GLY A 200 -12.51 -12.03 -1.28
N ALA A 201 -11.21 -12.36 -1.23
CA ALA A 201 -10.21 -11.59 -1.96
C ALA A 201 -10.31 -11.83 -3.48
N HIS A 202 -10.33 -10.74 -4.24
CA HIS A 202 -10.11 -10.73 -5.68
C HIS A 202 -8.67 -10.32 -6.03
N GLU A 203 -8.02 -9.53 -5.19
CA GLU A 203 -6.64 -9.08 -5.34
C GLU A 203 -5.77 -9.58 -4.17
N ILE A 204 -4.66 -10.23 -4.49
CA ILE A 204 -3.58 -10.55 -3.55
C ILE A 204 -2.39 -9.65 -3.85
N ILE A 205 -1.85 -9.00 -2.81
CA ILE A 205 -0.69 -8.12 -2.92
C ILE A 205 0.47 -8.74 -2.16
N LEU A 206 1.49 -9.17 -2.90
CA LEU A 206 2.70 -9.75 -2.33
C LEU A 206 3.55 -8.65 -1.71
N ILE A 207 3.82 -8.77 -0.41
CA ILE A 207 4.62 -7.81 0.35
C ILE A 207 5.76 -8.49 1.12
N ALA A 208 6.87 -7.78 1.18
CA ALA A 208 8.06 -8.09 1.99
C ALA A 208 8.88 -6.81 2.15
N GLN A 209 9.97 -6.82 2.91
CA GLN A 209 10.90 -5.67 2.90
C GLN A 209 11.60 -5.53 1.56
N ASP A 210 11.96 -6.67 0.97
CA ASP A 210 12.36 -6.83 -0.42
C ASP A 210 11.69 -8.11 -0.96
N THR A 211 10.72 -7.96 -1.86
CA THR A 211 10.02 -9.12 -2.43
C THR A 211 10.89 -9.88 -3.42
N THR A 212 11.84 -9.23 -4.10
CA THR A 212 12.74 -9.88 -5.07
C THR A 212 13.89 -10.62 -4.40
N ASP A 213 14.01 -10.55 -3.07
CA ASP A 213 14.92 -11.37 -2.27
C ASP A 213 14.31 -12.70 -1.82
N TYR A 214 13.00 -12.92 -2.00
CA TYR A 214 12.32 -14.13 -1.54
C TYR A 214 12.99 -15.40 -2.08
N GLY A 215 13.23 -16.35 -1.17
CA GLY A 215 13.83 -17.66 -1.45
C GLY A 215 15.37 -17.68 -1.47
N ARG A 216 16.06 -16.53 -1.42
CA ARG A 216 17.54 -16.52 -1.40
C ARG A 216 18.13 -17.14 -0.14
N ASP A 217 17.50 -16.93 1.00
CA ASP A 217 17.86 -17.59 2.27
C ASP A 217 17.59 -19.11 2.25
N LEU A 218 16.78 -19.57 1.30
CA LEU A 218 16.51 -20.99 1.02
C LEU A 218 17.36 -21.55 -0.13
N GLY A 219 18.32 -20.77 -0.65
CA GLY A 219 19.19 -21.18 -1.76
C GLY A 219 18.50 -21.19 -3.14
N GLN A 220 17.35 -20.53 -3.29
CA GLN A 220 16.60 -20.45 -4.54
C GLN A 220 17.06 -19.24 -5.37
N ALA A 221 17.41 -19.46 -6.64
CA ALA A 221 17.85 -18.39 -7.53
C ALA A 221 16.70 -17.51 -8.06
N ASP A 222 15.54 -18.12 -8.36
CA ASP A 222 14.32 -17.45 -8.83
C ASP A 222 13.15 -17.76 -7.89
N GLY A 223 13.35 -17.58 -6.58
CA GLY A 223 12.34 -17.90 -5.57
C GLY A 223 11.03 -17.14 -5.80
N LEU A 224 11.09 -15.83 -6.04
CA LEU A 224 9.88 -15.01 -6.28
C LEU A 224 9.11 -15.42 -7.55
N PRO A 225 9.72 -15.54 -8.74
CA PRO A 225 9.02 -16.04 -9.92
C PRO A 225 8.40 -17.43 -9.70
N GLY A 226 9.10 -18.33 -9.00
CA GLY A 226 8.59 -19.65 -8.64
C GLY A 226 7.36 -19.58 -7.72
N LEU A 227 7.40 -18.73 -6.69
CA LEU A 227 6.28 -18.51 -5.79
C LEU A 227 5.06 -17.92 -6.53
N MET A 228 5.28 -16.92 -7.38
CA MET A 228 4.20 -16.32 -8.17
C MET A 228 3.51 -17.37 -9.03
N GLN A 229 4.27 -18.21 -9.74
CA GLN A 229 3.70 -19.31 -10.53
C GLN A 229 2.92 -20.30 -9.64
N ALA A 230 3.47 -20.68 -8.48
CA ALA A 230 2.79 -21.59 -7.56
C ALA A 230 1.46 -21.02 -7.02
N ILE A 231 1.39 -19.71 -6.76
CA ILE A 231 0.13 -19.04 -6.37
C ILE A 231 -0.85 -19.04 -7.55
N LEU A 232 -0.39 -18.69 -8.75
CA LEU A 232 -1.22 -18.66 -9.96
C LEU A 232 -1.78 -20.05 -10.30
N ASP A 233 -1.00 -21.12 -10.10
CA ASP A 233 -1.43 -22.49 -10.33
C ASP A 233 -2.36 -22.99 -9.21
N GLY A 234 -2.07 -22.61 -7.96
CA GLY A 234 -2.83 -23.05 -6.78
C GLY A 234 -4.13 -22.28 -6.52
N VAL A 235 -4.33 -21.11 -7.15
CA VAL A 235 -5.46 -20.21 -6.91
C VAL A 235 -6.08 -19.73 -8.24
N PRO A 236 -6.77 -20.61 -8.99
CA PRO A 236 -7.32 -20.27 -10.31
C PRO A 236 -8.38 -19.15 -10.27
N GLU A 237 -9.07 -18.95 -9.15
CA GLU A 237 -10.10 -17.92 -8.97
C GLU A 237 -9.53 -16.51 -8.75
N LEU A 238 -8.22 -16.40 -8.48
CA LEU A 238 -7.55 -15.11 -8.26
C LEU A 238 -7.72 -14.20 -9.47
N ARG A 239 -8.08 -12.92 -9.22
CA ARG A 239 -8.27 -11.94 -10.30
C ARG A 239 -7.02 -11.10 -10.50
N TRP A 240 -6.41 -10.64 -9.42
CA TRP A 240 -5.21 -9.79 -9.45
C TRP A 240 -4.14 -10.30 -8.48
N LEU A 241 -2.92 -10.47 -8.99
CA LEU A 241 -1.71 -10.67 -8.21
C LEU A 241 -0.80 -9.44 -8.41
N ARG A 242 -0.59 -8.68 -7.35
CA ARG A 242 0.23 -7.47 -7.37
C ARG A 242 1.55 -7.70 -6.64
N LEU A 243 2.63 -7.16 -7.19
CA LEU A 243 3.95 -7.15 -6.57
C LEU A 243 4.31 -5.76 -6.07
N MET A 244 4.70 -5.65 -4.80
CA MET A 244 5.23 -4.42 -4.21
C MET A 244 6.60 -4.61 -3.60
N TYR A 245 7.32 -3.51 -3.34
CA TYR A 245 8.63 -3.52 -2.68
C TYR A 245 9.71 -4.34 -3.42
N ALA A 246 9.78 -4.19 -4.74
CA ALA A 246 10.83 -4.81 -5.53
C ALA A 246 12.15 -4.04 -5.38
N TYR A 247 13.26 -4.74 -5.12
CA TYR A 247 14.58 -4.11 -5.11
C TYR A 247 15.15 -3.95 -6.52
N PRO A 248 15.71 -2.78 -6.88
CA PRO A 248 16.30 -2.59 -8.21
C PRO A 248 17.51 -3.47 -8.44
N GLY A 249 17.71 -3.87 -9.69
CA GLY A 249 18.78 -4.79 -10.08
C GLY A 249 18.50 -6.26 -9.76
N HIS A 250 17.40 -6.58 -9.06
CA HIS A 250 16.95 -7.95 -8.78
C HIS A 250 15.75 -8.39 -9.62
N VAL A 251 15.29 -7.55 -10.56
CA VAL A 251 14.27 -7.93 -11.54
C VAL A 251 14.93 -8.82 -12.60
N SER A 252 14.70 -10.14 -12.52
CA SER A 252 15.24 -11.11 -13.47
C SER A 252 14.38 -11.19 -14.74
N GLN A 253 14.95 -11.69 -15.85
CA GLN A 253 14.18 -11.93 -17.07
C GLN A 253 13.00 -12.88 -16.79
N ARG A 254 13.20 -13.91 -15.96
CA ARG A 254 12.14 -14.84 -15.58
C ARG A 254 10.98 -14.14 -14.85
N LEU A 255 11.26 -13.15 -14.01
CA LEU A 255 10.20 -12.35 -13.37
C LEU A 255 9.39 -11.58 -14.42
N ILE A 256 10.06 -10.96 -15.39
CA ILE A 256 9.40 -10.25 -16.51
C ILE A 256 8.52 -11.23 -17.30
N ASP A 257 9.03 -12.43 -17.60
CA ASP A 257 8.30 -13.46 -18.35
C ASP A 257 7.05 -13.91 -17.61
N VAL A 258 7.14 -14.20 -16.29
CA VAL A 258 5.98 -14.57 -15.48
C VAL A 258 4.94 -13.46 -15.46
N MET A 259 5.36 -12.22 -15.21
CA MET A 259 4.45 -11.06 -15.19
C MET A 259 3.75 -10.84 -16.53
N ALA A 260 4.44 -11.05 -17.65
CA ALA A 260 3.87 -10.85 -18.99
C ALA A 260 2.97 -12.01 -19.45
N SER A 261 3.19 -13.22 -18.92
CA SER A 261 2.53 -14.44 -19.41
C SER A 261 1.14 -14.68 -18.85
N ASP A 262 0.83 -14.18 -17.65
CA ASP A 262 -0.45 -14.44 -16.97
C ASP A 262 -1.24 -13.14 -16.73
N PRO A 263 -2.45 -13.00 -17.29
CA PRO A 263 -3.24 -11.77 -17.19
C PRO A 263 -3.75 -11.47 -15.78
N ARG A 264 -3.64 -12.42 -14.84
CA ARG A 264 -3.95 -12.20 -13.42
C ARG A 264 -2.85 -11.39 -12.74
N VAL A 265 -1.62 -11.38 -13.25
CA VAL A 265 -0.56 -10.55 -12.70
C VAL A 265 -0.77 -9.11 -13.13
N CYS A 266 -0.90 -8.20 -12.17
CA CYS A 266 -1.01 -6.78 -12.50
C CYS A 266 0.27 -6.33 -13.18
N HIS A 267 0.15 -5.67 -14.34
CA HIS A 267 1.25 -4.92 -14.97
C HIS A 267 1.53 -3.66 -14.16
N TYR A 268 1.99 -3.86 -12.93
CA TYR A 268 2.31 -2.87 -11.94
C TYR A 268 3.56 -3.33 -11.21
N LEU A 269 4.56 -2.45 -11.11
CA LEU A 269 5.74 -2.71 -10.31
C LEU A 269 6.07 -1.50 -9.44
N ASP A 270 5.98 -1.70 -8.13
CA ASP A 270 6.55 -0.79 -7.14
C ASP A 270 8.01 -1.17 -6.88
N ILE A 271 8.91 -0.30 -7.31
CA ILE A 271 10.36 -0.46 -7.28
C ILE A 271 10.99 0.81 -6.69
N PRO A 272 11.06 0.95 -5.36
CA PRO A 272 11.65 2.12 -4.72
C PRO A 272 13.10 2.26 -5.17
N LEU A 273 13.46 3.30 -5.93
CA LEU A 273 14.82 3.54 -6.44
C LEU A 273 15.70 4.34 -5.49
N GLN A 274 15.08 5.20 -4.69
CA GLN A 274 15.66 6.08 -3.67
C GLN A 274 16.45 7.27 -4.23
N HIS A 275 17.14 7.13 -5.36
CA HIS A 275 17.69 8.25 -6.12
C HIS A 275 17.82 7.92 -7.62
N GLY A 276 18.08 8.93 -8.45
CA GLY A 276 18.33 8.79 -9.90
C GLY A 276 19.78 9.03 -10.33
N HIS A 277 20.66 9.36 -9.38
CA HIS A 277 22.04 9.79 -9.69
C HIS A 277 23.06 8.74 -9.20
N PRO A 278 23.98 8.24 -10.05
CA PRO A 278 24.89 7.15 -9.70
C PRO A 278 25.73 7.40 -8.44
N ALA A 279 26.22 8.63 -8.25
CA ALA A 279 27.04 8.96 -7.09
C ALA A 279 26.25 8.95 -5.77
N VAL A 280 25.00 9.44 -5.79
CA VAL A 280 24.11 9.42 -4.63
C VAL A 280 23.71 7.99 -4.31
N LEU A 281 23.37 7.18 -5.33
CA LEU A 281 23.06 5.77 -5.17
C LEU A 281 24.22 4.97 -4.54
N ARG A 282 25.47 5.27 -4.92
CA ARG A 282 26.65 4.69 -4.24
C ARG A 282 26.72 5.07 -2.77
N ARG A 283 26.47 6.33 -2.41
CA ARG A 283 26.41 6.77 -1.01
C ARG A 283 25.27 6.10 -0.24
N MET A 284 24.13 5.86 -0.89
CA MET A 284 22.99 5.15 -0.32
C MET A 284 23.20 3.63 -0.19
N PHE A 285 24.33 3.07 -0.67
CA PHE A 285 24.55 1.62 -0.80
C PHE A 285 23.48 0.93 -1.65
N ARG A 286 23.14 1.58 -2.77
CA ARG A 286 22.13 1.15 -3.72
C ARG A 286 22.78 0.80 -5.07
N PRO A 287 22.13 -0.02 -5.91
CA PRO A 287 22.61 -0.30 -7.26
C PRO A 287 22.77 1.01 -8.05
N SER A 288 24.01 1.41 -8.31
CA SER A 288 24.33 2.66 -9.02
C SER A 288 24.42 2.49 -10.55
N ASN A 289 24.14 1.27 -11.02
CA ASN A 289 23.93 0.83 -12.40
C ASN A 289 22.77 1.52 -13.13
N VAL A 290 22.79 2.84 -13.35
CA VAL A 290 21.61 3.55 -13.90
C VAL A 290 21.26 3.08 -15.32
N ASP A 291 22.24 2.82 -16.18
CA ASP A 291 22.00 2.36 -17.55
C ASP A 291 21.32 0.99 -17.56
N LYS A 292 21.81 0.04 -16.75
CA LYS A 292 21.18 -1.29 -16.61
C LYS A 292 19.75 -1.20 -16.08
N LEU A 293 19.48 -0.25 -15.19
CA LEU A 293 18.14 -0.01 -14.68
C LEU A 293 17.22 0.51 -15.78
N LEU A 294 17.69 1.46 -16.60
CA LEU A 294 16.96 1.97 -17.77
C LEU A 294 16.67 0.85 -18.77
N ASP A 295 17.64 -0.03 -19.03
CA ASP A 295 17.45 -1.22 -19.87
C ASP A 295 16.37 -2.15 -19.31
N THR A 296 16.32 -2.32 -17.99
CA THR A 296 15.30 -3.15 -17.32
C THR A 296 13.91 -2.54 -17.51
N PHE A 297 13.74 -1.23 -17.29
CA PHE A 297 12.47 -0.55 -17.54
C PHE A 297 12.05 -0.62 -19.02
N ALA A 298 12.99 -0.48 -19.95
CA ALA A 298 12.74 -0.60 -21.38
C ALA A 298 12.30 -2.02 -21.77
N ALA A 299 12.95 -3.06 -21.23
CA ALA A 299 12.57 -4.45 -21.44
C ALA A 299 11.16 -4.73 -20.92
N MET A 300 10.83 -4.26 -19.70
CA MET A 300 9.50 -4.41 -19.12
C MET A 300 8.42 -3.70 -19.94
N ARG A 301 8.66 -2.47 -20.43
CA ARG A 301 7.71 -1.76 -21.30
C ARG A 301 7.55 -2.41 -22.66
N THR A 302 8.60 -3.07 -23.16
CA THR A 302 8.53 -3.82 -24.42
C THR A 302 7.66 -5.07 -24.25
N ALA A 303 7.84 -5.81 -23.16
CA ALA A 303 7.04 -6.99 -22.86
C ALA A 303 5.60 -6.66 -22.45
N MET A 304 5.40 -5.56 -21.69
CA MET A 304 4.13 -5.12 -21.12
C MET A 304 3.94 -3.62 -21.37
N PRO A 305 3.41 -3.21 -22.55
CA PRO A 305 3.29 -1.80 -22.93
C PRO A 305 2.41 -0.93 -22.02
N ASP A 306 1.52 -1.55 -21.26
CA ASP A 306 0.61 -0.90 -20.32
C ASP A 306 1.07 -0.99 -18.85
N MET A 307 2.34 -1.35 -18.63
CA MET A 307 2.99 -1.37 -17.32
C MET A 307 2.90 -0.01 -16.62
N ALA A 308 2.50 -0.04 -15.35
CA ALA A 308 2.53 1.10 -14.45
C ALA A 308 3.71 0.96 -13.47
N PHE A 309 4.58 1.96 -13.43
CA PHE A 309 5.71 1.97 -12.48
C PHE A 309 5.46 2.94 -11.32
N ARG A 310 5.70 2.43 -10.11
CA ARG A 310 5.80 3.23 -8.88
C ARG A 310 7.25 3.22 -8.38
N SER A 311 7.74 4.36 -7.93
CA SER A 311 9.03 4.46 -7.24
C SER A 311 8.98 5.48 -6.11
N THR A 312 9.91 5.36 -5.19
CA THR A 312 10.12 6.31 -4.09
C THR A 312 11.52 6.91 -4.20
N PHE A 313 11.66 8.19 -3.86
CA PHE A 313 12.94 8.91 -3.86
C PHE A 313 13.15 9.66 -2.54
N ILE A 314 14.42 9.77 -2.14
CA ILE A 314 14.84 10.52 -0.95
C ILE A 314 15.71 11.67 -1.41
N VAL A 315 15.32 12.90 -1.06
CA VAL A 315 16.08 14.12 -1.33
C VAL A 315 16.71 14.66 -0.05
N GLY A 316 17.84 15.34 -0.19
CA GLY A 316 18.60 15.88 0.93
C GLY A 316 19.48 14.88 1.64
N LEU A 317 19.93 13.81 0.95
CA LEU A 317 20.94 12.90 1.49
C LEU A 317 22.20 13.70 1.87
N PRO A 318 22.92 13.35 2.95
CA PRO A 318 24.16 14.04 3.32
C PRO A 318 25.15 14.11 2.15
N GLY A 319 25.68 15.30 1.90
CA GLY A 319 26.55 15.61 0.78
C GLY A 319 25.88 15.63 -0.61
N GLU A 320 24.54 15.57 -0.74
CA GLU A 320 23.86 15.73 -2.03
C GLU A 320 24.00 17.15 -2.58
N THR A 321 24.62 17.27 -3.75
CA THR A 321 24.84 18.54 -4.45
C THR A 321 23.71 18.90 -5.41
N ASP A 322 23.64 20.16 -5.84
CA ASP A 322 22.62 20.62 -6.79
C ASP A 322 22.74 19.95 -8.16
N ALA A 323 23.96 19.62 -8.60
CA ALA A 323 24.17 18.88 -9.84
C ALA A 323 23.58 17.46 -9.76
N GLU A 324 23.74 16.79 -8.62
CA GLU A 324 23.20 15.44 -8.39
C GLU A 324 21.67 15.47 -8.28
N PHE A 325 21.11 16.48 -7.61
CA PHE A 325 19.67 16.69 -7.54
C PHE A 325 19.06 17.01 -8.91
N ASN A 326 19.69 17.87 -9.71
CA ASN A 326 19.24 18.12 -11.08
C ASN A 326 19.35 16.85 -11.95
N GLY A 327 20.33 15.98 -11.69
CA GLY A 327 20.41 14.64 -12.28
C GLY A 327 19.22 13.74 -11.92
N LEU A 328 18.72 13.80 -10.68
CA LEU A 328 17.48 13.13 -10.29
C LEU A 328 16.28 13.66 -11.09
N LEU A 329 16.15 14.98 -11.25
CA LEU A 329 15.05 15.56 -12.04
C LEU A 329 15.08 15.09 -13.49
N ALA A 330 16.26 15.11 -14.13
CA ALA A 330 16.44 14.59 -15.48
C ALA A 330 16.10 13.09 -15.58
N PHE A 331 16.44 12.30 -14.57
CA PHE A 331 16.12 10.88 -14.49
C PHE A 331 14.60 10.63 -14.40
N LEU A 332 13.86 11.43 -13.62
CA LEU A 332 12.40 11.36 -13.55
C LEU A 332 11.76 11.69 -14.91
N GLU A 333 12.26 12.73 -15.59
CA GLU A 333 11.81 13.09 -16.94
C GLU A 333 12.09 11.99 -17.96
N GLN A 334 13.22 11.29 -17.86
CA GLN A 334 13.56 10.23 -18.79
C GLN A 334 12.66 8.99 -18.61
N ILE A 335 12.43 8.56 -17.36
CA ILE A 335 11.67 7.33 -17.11
C ILE A 335 10.17 7.56 -17.27
N GLN A 336 9.63 8.74 -16.91
CA GLN A 336 8.19 8.98 -16.92
C GLN A 336 7.42 7.96 -16.05
N PHE A 337 7.72 7.92 -14.75
CA PHE A 337 7.01 7.06 -13.80
C PHE A 337 5.52 7.43 -13.70
N ASP A 338 4.66 6.43 -13.55
CA ASP A 338 3.23 6.65 -13.35
C ASP A 338 2.96 7.27 -11.97
N LYS A 339 3.69 6.79 -10.96
CA LYS A 339 3.55 7.18 -9.55
C LYS A 339 4.91 7.37 -8.91
N VAL A 340 5.07 8.46 -8.17
CA VAL A 340 6.28 8.68 -7.38
C VAL A 340 5.94 9.33 -6.04
N GLY A 341 6.53 8.79 -4.98
CA GLY A 341 6.66 9.47 -3.69
C GLY A 341 8.07 10.06 -3.54
N VAL A 342 8.17 11.28 -3.02
CA VAL A 342 9.45 11.90 -2.65
C VAL A 342 9.43 12.19 -1.16
N PHE A 343 10.52 11.91 -0.47
CA PHE A 343 10.67 12.16 0.96
C PHE A 343 11.93 12.96 1.24
N THR A 344 11.89 13.81 2.26
CA THR A 344 13.11 14.42 2.78
C THR A 344 13.88 13.40 3.60
N PHE A 345 15.21 13.42 3.49
CA PHE A 345 16.07 12.53 4.26
C PHE A 345 15.91 12.79 5.77
N SER A 346 15.56 11.73 6.51
CA SER A 346 15.56 11.69 7.97
C SER A 346 16.77 10.89 8.48
N PRO A 347 17.65 11.47 9.32
CA PRO A 347 18.76 10.74 9.90
C PRO A 347 18.26 9.79 11.00
N GLU A 348 18.24 8.49 10.70
CA GLU A 348 17.82 7.46 11.65
C GLU A 348 19.00 6.92 12.48
N PRO A 349 18.92 6.90 13.83
CA PRO A 349 20.00 6.41 14.68
C PRO A 349 20.41 4.97 14.35
N GLY A 350 21.73 4.75 14.23
CA GLY A 350 22.33 3.46 13.88
C GLY A 350 22.42 3.17 12.38
N THR A 351 22.03 4.12 11.52
CA THR A 351 22.19 3.99 10.06
C THR A 351 23.46 4.69 9.58
N PRO A 352 24.19 4.14 8.60
CA PRO A 352 25.38 4.78 8.05
C PRO A 352 25.13 6.22 7.55
N ALA A 353 23.97 6.50 6.97
CA ALA A 353 23.63 7.82 6.46
C ALA A 353 23.40 8.86 7.57
N ALA A 354 22.95 8.46 8.76
CA ALA A 354 22.83 9.37 9.90
C ALA A 354 24.19 9.86 10.40
N GLU A 355 25.24 9.06 10.23
CA GLU A 355 26.61 9.37 10.66
C GLU A 355 27.44 10.09 9.58
N MET A 356 26.90 10.25 8.37
CA MET A 356 27.60 10.95 7.28
C MET A 356 27.80 12.44 7.61
N PRO A 357 28.97 13.02 7.24
CA PRO A 357 29.17 14.46 7.31
C PRO A 357 28.27 15.19 6.30
N ASP A 358 28.21 16.52 6.42
CA ASP A 358 27.51 17.39 5.46
C ASP A 358 25.99 17.13 5.35
N GLN A 359 25.33 16.99 6.50
CA GLN A 359 23.88 16.92 6.61
C GLN A 359 23.24 18.14 5.95
N ALA A 360 22.30 17.91 5.02
CA ALA A 360 21.64 18.99 4.30
C ALA A 360 20.72 19.80 5.25
N PRO A 361 20.73 21.14 5.20
CA PRO A 361 19.77 21.96 5.94
C PRO A 361 18.33 21.66 5.52
N GLU A 362 17.38 21.72 6.45
CA GLU A 362 15.98 21.37 6.16
C GLU A 362 15.38 22.20 5.02
N ALA A 363 15.69 23.49 4.95
CA ALA A 363 15.25 24.36 3.86
C ALA A 363 15.69 23.87 2.46
N VAL A 364 16.88 23.25 2.36
CA VAL A 364 17.36 22.65 1.10
C VAL A 364 16.55 21.39 0.78
N LYS A 365 16.28 20.55 1.79
CA LYS A 365 15.48 19.32 1.60
C LYS A 365 14.06 19.66 1.15
N THR A 366 13.40 20.61 1.83
CA THR A 366 12.05 21.07 1.47
C THR A 366 12.01 21.64 0.05
N GLY A 367 12.96 22.52 -0.31
CA GLY A 367 13.02 23.09 -1.65
C GLY A 367 13.25 22.04 -2.76
N ARG A 368 14.04 21.00 -2.47
CA ARG A 368 14.23 19.86 -3.38
C ARG A 368 12.97 19.01 -3.49
N TYR A 369 12.31 18.71 -2.37
CA TYR A 369 11.04 17.97 -2.33
C TYR A 369 9.97 18.66 -3.19
N GLU A 370 9.74 19.96 -2.98
CA GLU A 370 8.74 20.74 -3.72
C GLU A 370 9.01 20.73 -5.23
N ARG A 371 10.27 20.94 -5.63
CA ARG A 371 10.67 20.92 -7.06
C ARG A 371 10.48 19.54 -7.69
N ALA A 372 10.88 18.48 -7.01
CA ALA A 372 10.72 17.11 -7.51
C ALA A 372 9.25 16.70 -7.61
N MET A 373 8.44 17.03 -6.61
CA MET A 373 6.99 16.74 -6.61
C MET A 373 6.25 17.55 -7.67
N ALA A 374 6.60 18.83 -7.90
CA ALA A 374 6.00 19.64 -8.96
C ALA A 374 6.30 19.08 -10.36
N LEU A 375 7.53 18.63 -10.59
CA LEU A 375 7.90 17.93 -11.84
C LEU A 375 7.09 16.65 -12.01
N GLN A 376 7.09 15.80 -10.97
CA GLN A 376 6.37 14.53 -11.02
C GLN A 376 4.88 14.73 -11.26
N GLN A 377 4.25 15.73 -10.65
CA GLN A 377 2.82 16.01 -10.80
C GLN A 377 2.43 16.16 -12.28
N ARG A 378 3.26 16.87 -13.06
CA ARG A 378 3.08 16.99 -14.52
C ARG A 378 3.19 15.63 -15.23
N ILE A 379 4.15 14.82 -14.84
CA ILE A 379 4.36 13.47 -15.41
C ILE A 379 3.14 12.59 -15.09
N SER A 380 2.74 12.50 -13.82
CA SER A 380 1.58 11.71 -13.38
C SER A 380 0.29 12.11 -14.12
N LEU A 381 0.03 13.43 -14.27
CA LEU A 381 -1.11 13.91 -15.05
C LEU A 381 -1.06 13.43 -16.50
N ALA A 382 0.08 13.53 -17.18
CA ALA A 382 0.23 13.07 -18.57
C ALA A 382 0.01 11.54 -18.68
N ARG A 383 0.53 10.76 -17.74
CA ARG A 383 0.34 9.30 -17.66
C ARG A 383 -1.13 8.91 -17.44
N ASN A 384 -1.84 9.66 -16.61
CA ASN A 384 -3.27 9.46 -16.37
C ASN A 384 -4.13 9.91 -17.55
N GLN A 385 -3.78 11.03 -18.21
CA GLN A 385 -4.46 11.50 -19.42
C GLN A 385 -4.39 10.46 -20.56
N ALA A 386 -3.28 9.73 -20.68
CA ALA A 386 -3.15 8.62 -21.64
C ALA A 386 -4.13 7.46 -21.37
N GLN A 387 -4.79 7.42 -20.20
CA GLN A 387 -5.82 6.42 -19.90
C GLN A 387 -7.22 6.84 -20.39
N VAL A 388 -7.44 8.13 -20.68
CA VAL A 388 -8.75 8.63 -21.13
C VAL A 388 -9.17 7.93 -22.42
N GLY A 389 -10.40 7.43 -22.44
CA GLY A 389 -10.98 6.64 -23.53
C GLY A 389 -10.76 5.14 -23.41
N ARG A 390 -9.78 4.67 -22.62
CA ARG A 390 -9.56 3.24 -22.35
C ARG A 390 -10.67 2.67 -21.46
N VAL A 391 -10.89 1.37 -21.57
CA VAL A 391 -11.78 0.62 -20.67
C VAL A 391 -10.92 -0.23 -19.75
N LEU A 392 -11.00 0.02 -18.45
CA LEU A 392 -10.24 -0.68 -17.42
C LEU A 392 -11.19 -1.54 -16.58
N ASP A 393 -10.69 -2.69 -16.13
CA ASP A 393 -11.27 -3.40 -14.99
C ASP A 393 -10.86 -2.68 -13.71
N VAL A 394 -11.81 -2.47 -12.82
CA VAL A 394 -11.61 -1.80 -11.53
C VAL A 394 -12.20 -2.64 -10.39
N LEU A 395 -11.56 -2.57 -9.23
CA LEU A 395 -12.04 -3.15 -7.98
C LEU A 395 -12.70 -2.06 -7.13
N VAL A 396 -13.94 -2.27 -6.71
CA VAL A 396 -14.72 -1.30 -5.94
C VAL A 396 -14.33 -1.34 -4.47
N GLU A 397 -13.87 -0.21 -3.95
CA GLU A 397 -13.42 -0.09 -2.54
C GLU A 397 -14.49 0.47 -1.62
N GLY A 398 -15.35 1.35 -2.13
CA GLY A 398 -16.34 2.04 -1.30
C GLY A 398 -17.31 2.88 -2.11
N ASN A 399 -18.38 3.29 -1.45
CA ASN A 399 -19.34 4.27 -1.96
C ASN A 399 -19.37 5.45 -1.00
N CYS A 400 -19.41 6.66 -1.53
CA CYS A 400 -19.57 7.88 -0.74
C CYS A 400 -20.55 8.84 -1.44
N VAL A 401 -20.96 9.87 -0.71
CA VAL A 401 -21.77 10.96 -1.24
C VAL A 401 -20.92 12.21 -1.21
N LEU A 402 -20.70 12.82 -2.37
CA LEU A 402 -19.96 14.07 -2.45
C LEU A 402 -20.79 15.21 -1.83
N SER A 403 -20.07 16.16 -1.22
CA SER A 403 -20.61 17.34 -0.55
C SER A 403 -21.43 18.26 -1.49
N ASP A 404 -21.29 18.07 -2.80
CA ASP A 404 -21.93 18.87 -3.85
C ASP A 404 -23.37 18.46 -4.20
N GLY A 405 -23.91 17.42 -3.55
CA GLY A 405 -25.29 16.98 -3.68
C GLY A 405 -25.64 16.27 -4.99
N LYS A 406 -24.65 15.84 -5.79
CA LYS A 406 -24.89 15.21 -7.11
C LYS A 406 -25.14 13.70 -7.08
N GLY A 407 -25.51 13.16 -5.93
CA GLY A 407 -25.81 11.74 -5.73
C GLY A 407 -24.58 10.92 -5.35
N PRO A 408 -24.76 9.61 -5.19
CA PRO A 408 -23.69 8.74 -4.73
C PRO A 408 -22.62 8.55 -5.81
N VAL A 409 -21.38 8.38 -5.36
CA VAL A 409 -20.23 8.03 -6.18
C VAL A 409 -19.56 6.79 -5.62
N THR A 410 -19.04 5.97 -6.52
CA THR A 410 -18.22 4.81 -6.21
C THR A 410 -16.74 5.20 -6.32
N LEU A 411 -15.96 4.78 -5.33
CA LEU A 411 -14.50 4.81 -5.35
C LEU A 411 -13.98 3.40 -5.66
N ALA A 412 -13.13 3.30 -6.67
CA ALA A 412 -12.56 2.04 -7.12
C ALA A 412 -11.07 2.21 -7.44
N ARG A 413 -10.34 1.11 -7.67
CA ARG A 413 -8.96 1.13 -8.15
C ARG A 413 -8.79 0.30 -9.41
N SER A 414 -7.88 0.73 -10.28
CA SER A 414 -7.46 -0.07 -11.43
C SER A 414 -6.26 -0.96 -11.08
N TYR A 415 -5.87 -1.87 -11.97
CA TYR A 415 -4.62 -2.62 -11.82
C TYR A 415 -3.38 -1.71 -11.69
N ARG A 416 -3.49 -0.44 -12.10
CA ARG A 416 -2.39 0.54 -12.00
C ARG A 416 -2.23 1.10 -10.59
N ASP A 417 -3.16 0.87 -9.67
CA ASP A 417 -3.25 1.57 -8.39
C ASP A 417 -3.26 0.57 -7.22
N ALA A 418 -2.25 0.64 -6.37
CA ALA A 418 -2.18 -0.11 -5.11
C ALA A 418 -3.14 0.48 -4.06
N PRO A 419 -3.72 -0.34 -3.18
CA PRO A 419 -4.61 0.14 -2.12
C PRO A 419 -3.90 1.09 -1.16
N GLU A 420 -4.65 2.06 -0.64
CA GLU A 420 -4.25 3.07 0.37
C GLU A 420 -3.15 4.05 -0.06
N VAL A 421 -2.36 3.74 -1.09
CA VAL A 421 -1.14 4.47 -1.45
C VAL A 421 -1.29 5.25 -2.76
N ASP A 422 -1.98 4.69 -3.75
CA ASP A 422 -2.07 5.27 -5.08
C ASP A 422 -3.39 6.07 -5.31
N GLY A 423 -3.73 6.33 -6.58
CA GLY A 423 -4.93 7.05 -6.96
C GLY A 423 -6.19 6.19 -7.00
N LEU A 424 -7.34 6.86 -7.04
CA LEU A 424 -8.65 6.22 -7.18
C LEU A 424 -9.25 6.45 -8.57
N VAL A 425 -10.24 5.64 -8.91
CA VAL A 425 -11.14 5.82 -10.04
C VAL A 425 -12.50 6.20 -9.48
N VAL A 426 -12.90 7.45 -9.72
CA VAL A 426 -14.19 8.00 -9.27
C VAL A 426 -15.24 7.72 -10.34
N ILE A 427 -16.33 7.04 -9.95
CA ILE A 427 -17.38 6.57 -10.86
C ILE A 427 -18.75 7.04 -10.34
N PRO A 428 -19.58 7.71 -11.15
CA PRO A 428 -20.93 8.07 -10.74
C PRO A 428 -21.81 6.84 -10.46
N GLY A 429 -22.61 6.91 -9.38
CA GLY A 429 -23.52 5.85 -8.94
C GLY A 429 -22.93 4.96 -7.84
N GLU A 430 -23.68 3.92 -7.47
CA GLU A 430 -23.27 2.93 -6.47
C GLU A 430 -22.97 1.58 -7.13
N LEU A 431 -21.85 0.99 -6.74
CA LEU A 431 -21.47 -0.37 -7.11
C LEU A 431 -21.23 -1.22 -5.85
N PRO A 432 -21.41 -2.55 -5.94
CA PRO A 432 -21.13 -3.43 -4.81
C PRO A 432 -19.65 -3.36 -4.41
N VAL A 433 -19.38 -3.06 -3.14
CA VAL A 433 -18.04 -3.06 -2.55
C VAL A 433 -17.43 -4.46 -2.61
N GLY A 434 -16.13 -4.52 -2.89
CA GLY A 434 -15.41 -5.75 -3.18
C GLY A 434 -15.70 -6.31 -4.57
N GLY A 435 -16.60 -5.72 -5.36
CA GLY A 435 -16.91 -6.18 -6.70
C GLY A 435 -15.94 -5.69 -7.78
N MET A 436 -15.80 -6.46 -8.86
CA MET A 436 -15.12 -6.03 -10.08
C MET A 436 -16.09 -5.36 -11.06
N ALA A 437 -15.68 -4.25 -11.68
CA ALA A 437 -16.46 -3.53 -12.67
C ALA A 437 -15.63 -3.10 -13.89
N ARG A 438 -16.27 -2.98 -15.06
CA ARG A 438 -15.66 -2.40 -16.26
C ARG A 438 -16.03 -0.94 -16.41
N VAL A 439 -15.02 -0.09 -16.50
CA VAL A 439 -15.17 1.37 -16.50
C VAL A 439 -14.43 1.96 -17.69
N ARG A 440 -15.12 2.81 -18.44
CA ARG A 440 -14.47 3.66 -19.45
C ARG A 440 -13.97 4.91 -18.75
N ILE A 441 -12.67 5.18 -18.86
CA ILE A 441 -12.07 6.40 -18.31
C ILE A 441 -12.49 7.58 -19.17
N THR A 442 -13.10 8.60 -18.54
CA THR A 442 -13.63 9.80 -19.20
C THR A 442 -12.84 11.05 -18.84
N GLY A 443 -12.09 11.01 -17.74
CA GLY A 443 -11.23 12.11 -17.30
C GLY A 443 -10.06 11.63 -16.46
N ALA A 444 -9.09 12.52 -16.29
CA ALA A 444 -7.88 12.30 -15.51
C ALA A 444 -7.55 13.57 -14.72
N MET A 445 -7.14 13.37 -13.48
CA MET A 445 -6.52 14.36 -12.60
C MET A 445 -5.05 13.94 -12.38
N GLU A 446 -4.30 14.73 -11.63
CA GLU A 446 -2.87 14.50 -11.38
C GLU A 446 -2.62 13.10 -10.84
N TYR A 447 -3.49 12.61 -9.96
CA TYR A 447 -3.34 11.30 -9.30
C TYR A 447 -4.51 10.36 -9.57
N ASP A 448 -5.74 10.88 -9.70
CA ASP A 448 -6.94 10.07 -9.82
C ASP A 448 -7.53 10.07 -11.24
N LEU A 449 -8.39 9.10 -11.51
CA LEU A 449 -9.13 8.97 -12.75
C LEU A 449 -10.63 9.18 -12.51
N MET A 450 -11.32 9.64 -13.55
CA MET A 450 -12.78 9.67 -13.59
C MET A 450 -13.26 8.72 -14.68
N GLY A 451 -14.35 8.01 -14.43
CA GLY A 451 -14.88 7.09 -15.42
C GLY A 451 -16.36 6.80 -15.27
N GLU A 452 -16.90 6.12 -16.27
CA GLU A 452 -18.29 5.70 -16.33
C GLU A 452 -18.37 4.19 -16.56
N ARG A 453 -19.32 3.55 -15.86
CA ARG A 453 -19.53 2.11 -16.01
C ARG A 453 -19.95 1.77 -17.44
N VAL A 454 -19.29 0.75 -18.01
CA VAL A 454 -19.69 0.22 -19.32
C VAL A 454 -20.88 -0.73 -19.12
N VAL A 455 -22.09 -0.26 -19.45
CA VAL A 455 -23.28 -1.11 -19.51
C VAL A 455 -23.28 -1.79 -20.88
N LYS A 456 -23.20 -3.14 -20.92
CA LYS A 456 -23.49 -3.88 -22.16
C LYS A 456 -24.96 -3.65 -22.48
N GLN A 457 -25.26 -2.80 -23.47
CA GLN A 457 -26.60 -2.80 -24.06
C GLN A 457 -26.85 -4.19 -24.64
N ARG A 458 -27.76 -4.95 -24.03
CA ARG A 458 -28.41 -6.05 -24.75
C ARG A 458 -29.18 -5.40 -25.89
N VAL A 459 -28.62 -5.43 -27.10
CA VAL A 459 -29.40 -5.21 -28.31
C VAL A 459 -30.38 -6.37 -28.37
N THR A 460 -31.59 -6.17 -27.86
CA THR A 460 -32.71 -7.06 -28.17
C THR A 460 -33.04 -6.79 -29.63
N SER A 461 -32.53 -7.63 -30.53
CA SER A 461 -32.97 -7.67 -31.92
C SER A 461 -34.41 -8.18 -31.96
N ASN A 462 -35.37 -7.29 -31.75
CA ASN A 462 -36.77 -7.53 -32.11
C ASN A 462 -37.21 -6.49 -33.14
N HIS A 463 -37.63 -7.04 -34.29
CA HIS A 463 -38.23 -6.40 -35.46
C HIS A 463 -37.31 -5.70 -36.47
N TYR A 464 -36.69 -6.53 -37.32
CA TYR A 464 -36.75 -6.26 -38.76
C TYR A 464 -37.99 -6.96 -39.32
N SER A 465 -39.05 -6.19 -39.56
CA SER A 465 -40.17 -6.58 -40.42
C SER A 465 -40.07 -5.75 -41.69
N LEU A 466 -39.82 -6.45 -42.79
CA LEU A 466 -39.81 -5.97 -44.16
C LEU A 466 -41.04 -5.12 -44.48
N LEU A 467 -40.84 -3.91 -44.99
CA LEU A 467 -41.76 -3.30 -45.94
C LEU A 467 -40.95 -2.53 -47.00
N ASN A 468 -40.86 -3.14 -48.18
CA ASN A 468 -40.61 -2.46 -49.45
C ASN A 468 -41.72 -1.43 -49.69
N HIS A 469 -41.37 -0.19 -50.05
CA HIS A 469 -41.71 0.39 -51.37
C HIS A 469 -41.25 1.86 -51.53
N SER A 470 -40.65 2.09 -52.70
CA SER A 470 -40.74 3.31 -53.54
C SER A 470 -39.68 4.42 -53.43
N ILE A 471 -38.90 4.48 -54.51
CA ILE A 471 -38.08 5.55 -55.13
C ILE A 471 -39.02 6.78 -55.40
N VAL A 472 -38.65 8.08 -55.30
CA VAL A 472 -37.84 8.97 -56.19
C VAL A 472 -37.62 10.38 -55.49
N PRO A 473 -36.97 11.45 -56.06
CA PRO A 473 -35.60 11.91 -55.73
C PRO A 473 -35.43 13.39 -55.25
N VAL A 474 -34.20 13.70 -54.77
CA VAL A 474 -33.38 14.96 -54.80
C VAL A 474 -34.04 16.36 -54.86
N HIS A 475 -33.67 17.27 -53.94
CA HIS A 475 -33.35 18.67 -54.27
C HIS A 475 -32.36 19.35 -53.30
N HIS A 476 -31.35 20.00 -53.91
CA HIS A 476 -30.43 21.00 -53.34
C HIS A 476 -31.15 22.26 -52.84
N PHE A 477 -30.63 22.88 -51.76
CA PHE A 477 -30.55 24.35 -51.62
C PHE A 477 -29.45 24.75 -50.63
N ALA A 478 -28.59 25.69 -51.05
CA ALA A 478 -27.69 26.50 -50.22
C ALA A 478 -28.15 27.98 -50.31
N PRO A 479 -27.43 28.98 -49.75
CA PRO A 479 -27.21 29.32 -48.34
C PRO A 479 -27.84 30.69 -47.98
N GLY A 480 -28.10 30.98 -46.69
CA GLY A 480 -28.71 32.23 -46.22
C GLY A 480 -28.12 32.75 -44.90
N ARG A 481 -28.03 34.08 -44.77
CA ARG A 481 -27.13 34.89 -43.91
C ARG A 481 -27.60 35.12 -42.45
N VAL A 482 -26.60 35.13 -41.56
CA VAL A 482 -26.26 36.04 -40.42
C VAL A 482 -27.35 36.92 -39.76
N THR A 483 -27.43 36.87 -38.41
CA THR A 483 -27.20 37.95 -37.39
C THR A 483 -27.81 37.53 -36.01
N PRO A 484 -27.59 38.22 -34.86
CA PRO A 484 -26.56 37.86 -33.88
C PRO A 484 -27.12 37.60 -32.47
N ARG A 485 -26.60 36.62 -31.70
CA ARG A 485 -26.66 36.71 -30.23
C ARG A 485 -25.56 35.92 -29.54
N THR A 486 -24.62 36.73 -29.08
CA THR A 486 -23.56 36.60 -28.11
C THR A 486 -23.83 35.66 -26.91
N ALA A 487 -22.72 35.04 -26.48
CA ALA A 487 -22.40 34.65 -25.11
C ALA A 487 -23.14 33.44 -24.51
N ARG A 488 -22.94 32.25 -25.11
CA ARG A 488 -23.18 30.98 -24.39
C ARG A 488 -22.19 29.88 -24.79
N GLN A 489 -20.89 30.21 -24.81
CA GLN A 489 -19.85 29.21 -25.12
C GLN A 489 -18.52 29.40 -24.36
N VAL A 490 -18.52 30.12 -23.24
CA VAL A 490 -17.35 30.23 -22.33
C VAL A 490 -17.68 29.78 -20.89
N ARG A 491 -18.90 29.30 -20.62
CA ARG A 491 -19.35 28.91 -19.26
C ARG A 491 -19.37 27.41 -18.96
N LEU A 492 -18.68 26.60 -19.78
CA LEU A 492 -18.57 25.14 -19.62
C LEU A 492 -17.14 24.63 -19.35
N MET A 493 -16.12 25.48 -19.49
CA MET A 493 -14.74 25.15 -19.07
C MET A 493 -14.45 25.60 -17.63
N LEU A 494 -14.93 26.79 -17.23
CA LEU A 494 -14.72 27.33 -15.87
C LEU A 494 -15.44 26.53 -14.77
N THR A 495 -16.49 25.78 -15.10
CA THR A 495 -17.20 24.91 -14.15
C THR A 495 -16.57 23.52 -14.02
N HIS A 496 -15.73 23.10 -14.96
CA HIS A 496 -14.94 21.86 -14.84
C HIS A 496 -13.68 22.07 -14.02
N ASP A 497 -13.00 23.21 -14.16
CA ASP A 497 -11.77 23.48 -13.40
C ASP A 497 -12.04 23.76 -11.91
N LEU A 498 -13.14 24.45 -11.58
CA LEU A 498 -13.57 24.63 -10.18
C LEU A 498 -14.04 23.31 -9.54
N ARG A 499 -14.65 22.40 -10.33
CA ARG A 499 -15.06 21.06 -9.88
C ARG A 499 -13.88 20.13 -9.63
N ARG A 500 -12.82 20.23 -10.45
CA ARG A 500 -11.57 19.49 -10.26
C ARG A 500 -10.88 19.95 -8.97
N ALA A 501 -10.70 21.26 -8.80
CA ALA A 501 -10.03 21.82 -7.63
C ALA A 501 -10.66 21.42 -6.29
N GLN A 502 -12.00 21.39 -6.19
CA GLN A 502 -12.70 21.01 -4.96
C GLN A 502 -12.60 19.51 -4.65
N LEU A 503 -12.71 18.65 -5.67
CA LEU A 503 -12.53 17.21 -5.51
C LEU A 503 -11.07 16.85 -5.18
N ASP A 504 -10.11 17.55 -5.80
CA ASP A 504 -8.69 17.42 -5.52
C ASP A 504 -8.36 17.80 -4.07
N GLU A 505 -9.02 18.83 -3.52
CA GLU A 505 -8.82 19.26 -2.13
C GLU A 505 -9.38 18.23 -1.14
N GLU A 506 -10.59 17.70 -1.36
CA GLU A 506 -11.19 16.66 -0.51
C GLU A 506 -10.38 15.34 -0.54
N LEU A 507 -9.91 14.90 -1.71
CA LEU A 507 -9.06 13.71 -1.85
C LEU A 507 -7.63 13.94 -1.32
N ARG A 508 -7.12 15.19 -1.33
CA ARG A 508 -5.84 15.54 -0.68
C ARG A 508 -5.96 15.50 0.84
N THR A 509 -7.06 15.98 1.43
CA THR A 509 -7.28 15.91 2.88
C THR A 509 -7.38 14.47 3.38
N GLN A 510 -8.06 13.59 2.64
CA GLN A 510 -8.07 12.15 2.95
C GLN A 510 -6.66 11.53 2.87
N ARG A 511 -5.86 11.91 1.87
CA ARG A 511 -4.47 11.41 1.74
C ARG A 511 -3.51 11.96 2.79
N GLN A 512 -3.66 13.22 3.23
CA GLN A 512 -2.83 13.78 4.31
C GLN A 512 -3.06 13.08 5.65
N GLN A 513 -4.27 12.59 5.92
CA GLN A 513 -4.55 11.77 7.11
C GLN A 513 -3.92 10.37 7.04
N HIS A 514 -3.65 9.86 5.83
CA HIS A 514 -3.02 8.57 5.58
C HIS A 514 -1.49 8.66 5.32
N GLN A 515 -0.93 9.87 5.20
CA GLN A 515 0.47 10.11 4.86
C GLN A 515 1.48 9.65 5.92
N VAL A 516 1.02 9.32 7.13
CA VAL A 516 1.84 8.72 8.19
C VAL A 516 2.21 7.25 7.87
N VAL A 517 1.40 6.58 7.04
CA VAL A 517 1.66 5.22 6.54
C VAL A 517 2.84 5.21 5.55
N ASP A 518 3.07 6.34 4.86
CA ASP A 518 4.12 6.52 3.85
C ASP A 518 5.54 6.65 4.42
N LEU A 519 5.64 6.97 5.71
CA LEU A 519 6.90 7.17 6.39
C LEU A 519 7.60 5.84 6.72
N ALA A 520 6.90 4.70 6.70
CA ALA A 520 7.43 3.39 7.07
C ALA A 520 8.16 2.62 5.93
N TYR A 521 8.51 3.29 4.82
CA TYR A 521 8.93 2.64 3.56
C TYR A 521 10.43 2.66 3.25
#